data_AF-X1RFX5-F1
#
_entry.id   AF-X1RFX5-F1
#
_cell.length_a   1.000
_cell.length_b   1.000
_cell.length_c   1.000
_cell.angle_alpha   90.00
_cell.angle_beta   90.00
_cell.angle_gamma   90.00
#
_symmetry.space_group_name_H-M   'P 1'
#
loop_
_entity.id
_entity.type
_entity.pdbx_description
1 polymer ?
#
loop_
_entity_poly.entity_id
_entity_poly.type
_entity_poly.pdbx_seq_one_letter_code
_entity_poly.pdbx_strand_id
1 'polypeptide(L)'
;EIETWKGWIWCETSEKKCWVPYQIIEKQGERHGKLKEEYIATELNVEKDDSIEAEKELNGWMWGRNVNKNEYGWVPLEILEKEDR
;
A
#
# COMPACT_ATOMS: atom_id res chain seq x y z
N GLU A 1 -6.42 3.58 -21.25
CA GLU A 1 -6.44 4.47 -20.07
C GLU A 1 -5.28 4.05 -19.16
N ILE A 2 -4.54 5.00 -18.60
CA ILE A 2 -3.53 4.64 -17.59
C ILE A 2 -4.32 4.27 -16.34
N GLU A 3 -4.30 3.00 -15.97
CA GLU A 3 -4.84 2.48 -14.71
C GLU A 3 -4.13 3.18 -13.54
N THR A 4 -4.63 4.36 -13.21
CA THR A 4 -4.26 5.09 -12.02
C THR A 4 -5.06 4.45 -10.91
N TRP A 5 -4.46 3.46 -10.24
CA TRP A 5 -4.98 2.95 -8.98
C TRP A 5 -5.28 4.15 -8.09
N LYS A 6 -6.55 4.35 -7.76
CA LYS A 6 -7.07 5.65 -7.28
C LYS A 6 -6.30 6.11 -6.04
N GLY A 7 -5.44 7.11 -6.21
CA GLY A 7 -4.64 7.70 -5.13
C GLY A 7 -3.22 7.14 -4.97
N TRP A 8 -2.80 6.17 -5.79
CA TRP A 8 -1.42 5.67 -5.88
C TRP A 8 -0.72 6.25 -7.10
N ILE A 9 0.58 6.49 -6.96
CA ILE A 9 1.46 6.91 -8.06
C ILE A 9 2.72 6.05 -8.05
N TRP A 10 3.18 5.66 -9.23
CA TRP A 10 4.44 4.94 -9.39
C TRP A 10 5.60 5.92 -9.24
N CYS A 11 6.47 5.67 -8.28
CA CYS A 11 7.65 6.48 -8.02
C CYS A 11 8.91 5.66 -8.24
N GLU A 12 9.96 6.33 -8.72
CA GLU A 12 11.28 5.77 -8.93
C GLU A 12 12.33 6.70 -8.31
N THR A 13 13.21 6.11 -7.52
CA THR A 13 14.46 6.72 -7.05
C THR A 13 15.64 5.97 -7.68
N SER A 14 16.87 6.42 -7.41
CA SER A 14 18.08 5.69 -7.82
C SER A 14 18.17 4.28 -7.21
N GLU A 15 17.44 4.00 -6.14
CA GLU A 15 17.55 2.75 -5.36
C GLU A 15 16.32 1.87 -5.46
N LYS A 16 15.11 2.44 -5.66
CA LYS A 16 13.86 1.70 -5.55
C LYS A 16 12.80 2.22 -6.50
N LYS A 17 11.91 1.31 -6.93
CA LYS A 17 10.67 1.64 -7.65
C LYS A 17 9.50 1.04 -6.90
N CYS A 18 8.45 1.82 -6.66
CA CYS A 18 7.29 1.34 -5.92
C CYS A 18 6.06 2.24 -6.09
N TRP A 19 4.90 1.70 -5.73
CA TRP A 19 3.68 2.47 -5.56
C TRP A 19 3.73 3.27 -4.27
N VAL A 20 3.42 4.56 -4.36
CA VAL A 20 3.39 5.49 -3.24
C VAL A 20 2.02 6.16 -3.17
N PRO A 21 1.42 6.35 -1.98
CA PRO A 21 0.20 7.12 -1.87
C PRO A 21 0.44 8.58 -2.27
N TYR A 22 -0.32 9.09 -3.22
CA TYR A 22 -0.21 10.48 -3.67
C TYR A 22 -0.35 11.48 -2.50
N GLN A 23 -1.18 11.13 -1.51
CA GLN A 23 -1.48 11.94 -0.33
C GLN A 23 -0.23 12.30 0.49
N ILE A 24 0.79 11.46 0.44
CA ILE A 24 2.01 11.60 1.25
C ILE A 24 3.17 12.23 0.47
N ILE A 25 2.93 12.64 -0.77
CA ILE A 25 3.94 13.29 -1.61
C ILE A 25 3.73 14.79 -1.56
N GLU A 26 4.76 15.52 -1.16
CA GLU A 26 4.90 16.95 -1.40
C GLU A 26 5.44 17.17 -2.82
N LYS A 27 4.65 17.82 -3.68
CA LYS A 27 5.04 18.08 -5.07
C LYS A 27 6.14 19.15 -5.12
N GLN A 28 7.25 18.86 -5.80
CA GLN A 28 8.39 19.77 -6.02
C GLN A 28 8.64 20.05 -7.51
N GLY A 29 7.57 20.03 -8.32
CA GLY A 29 7.61 20.20 -9.77
C GLY A 29 6.66 19.24 -10.47
N GLU A 30 6.70 19.16 -11.80
CA GLU A 30 5.78 18.30 -12.54
C GLU A 30 6.03 16.80 -12.33
N ARG A 31 7.30 16.40 -12.18
CA ARG A 31 7.73 14.98 -12.09
C ARG A 31 8.58 14.65 -10.86
N HIS A 32 8.61 15.56 -9.89
CA HIS A 32 9.42 15.39 -8.68
C HIS A 32 8.57 15.68 -7.45
N GLY A 33 8.87 14.96 -6.38
CA GLY A 33 8.24 15.18 -5.08
C GLY A 33 9.05 14.54 -3.97
N LYS A 34 8.72 14.93 -2.75
CA LYS A 34 9.34 14.44 -1.52
C LYS A 34 8.28 13.76 -0.66
N LEU A 35 8.62 12.63 -0.04
CA LEU A 35 7.74 12.00 0.94
C LEU A 35 7.63 12.88 2.20
N LYS A 36 6.41 13.13 2.64
CA LYS A 36 6.08 13.88 3.86
C LYS A 36 6.16 13.01 5.12
N GLU A 37 6.07 11.69 4.96
CA GLU A 37 6.14 10.70 6.03
C GLU A 37 6.91 9.47 5.57
N GLU A 38 7.37 8.67 6.54
CA GLU A 38 7.96 7.36 6.26
C GLU A 38 6.92 6.43 5.63
N TYR A 39 7.36 5.64 4.65
CA TYR A 39 6.47 4.77 3.91
C TYR A 39 7.17 3.47 3.52
N ILE A 40 6.54 2.35 3.86
CA ILE A 40 7.03 1.01 3.55
C ILE A 40 6.18 0.45 2.41
N ALA A 41 6.79 0.38 1.23
CA ALA A 41 6.17 -0.16 0.02
C ALA A 41 6.35 -1.68 -0.10
N THR A 42 5.94 -2.42 0.93
CA THR A 42 5.96 -3.89 0.93
C THR A 42 4.57 -4.39 0.61
N GLU A 43 4.43 -5.21 -0.42
CA GLU A 43 3.18 -5.93 -0.71
C GLU A 43 3.10 -7.19 0.16
N LEU A 44 1.92 -7.49 0.68
CA LEU A 44 1.71 -8.65 1.54
C LEU A 44 1.29 -9.85 0.70
N ASN A 45 2.02 -10.96 0.84
CA ASN A 45 1.60 -12.22 0.26
C ASN A 45 0.50 -12.85 1.12
N VAL A 46 -0.66 -13.12 0.52
CA VAL A 46 -1.79 -13.73 1.20
C VAL A 46 -2.26 -14.97 0.45
N GLU A 47 -2.72 -15.96 1.21
CA GLU A 47 -3.41 -17.14 0.72
C GLU A 47 -4.87 -17.12 1.16
N LYS A 48 -5.68 -17.98 0.55
CA LYS A 48 -7.06 -18.16 0.98
C LYS A 48 -7.06 -18.60 2.46
N ASP A 49 -7.97 -18.04 3.23
CA ASP A 49 -8.16 -18.29 4.67
C ASP A 49 -7.05 -17.72 5.58
N ASP A 50 -6.10 -16.92 5.04
CA ASP A 50 -5.20 -16.12 5.88
C ASP A 50 -5.98 -15.01 6.61
N SER A 51 -5.63 -14.78 7.88
CA SER A 51 -6.19 -13.71 8.69
C SER A 51 -5.26 -12.51 8.73
N ILE A 52 -5.78 -11.31 8.46
CA ILE A 52 -5.02 -10.06 8.47
C ILE A 52 -5.42 -9.19 9.65
N GLU A 53 -4.47 -8.90 10.53
CA GLU A 53 -4.61 -7.84 11.54
C GLU A 53 -4.40 -6.49 10.86
N ALA A 54 -5.51 -5.80 10.59
CA ALA A 54 -5.55 -4.50 9.94
C ALA A 54 -4.98 -3.38 10.83
N GLU A 55 -4.10 -2.55 10.28
CA GLU A 55 -3.54 -1.37 10.97
C GLU A 55 -3.93 -0.06 10.30
N LYS A 56 -3.87 0.00 8.96
CA LYS A 56 -4.14 1.24 8.21
C LYS A 56 -4.79 0.92 6.87
N GLU A 57 -5.95 1.50 6.65
CA GLU A 57 -6.59 1.53 5.33
C GLU A 57 -6.16 2.78 4.56
N LEU A 58 -5.78 2.62 3.29
CA LEU A 58 -5.41 3.72 2.42
C LEU A 58 -5.68 3.39 0.95
N ASN A 59 -6.43 4.26 0.26
CA ASN A 59 -6.63 4.18 -1.19
C ASN A 59 -7.08 2.79 -1.70
N GLY A 60 -7.97 2.11 -0.96
CA GLY A 60 -8.46 0.76 -1.33
C GLY A 60 -7.54 -0.40 -0.95
N TRP A 61 -6.48 -0.15 -0.19
CA TRP A 61 -5.56 -1.17 0.33
C TRP A 61 -5.51 -1.14 1.84
N MET A 62 -5.23 -2.30 2.43
CA MET A 62 -4.99 -2.47 3.85
C MET A 62 -3.50 -2.72 4.09
N TRP A 63 -2.88 -1.93 4.96
CA TRP A 63 -1.64 -2.29 5.61
C TRP A 63 -1.96 -3.05 6.89
N GLY A 64 -1.33 -4.19 7.07
CA GLY A 64 -1.52 -5.01 8.25
C GLY A 64 -0.56 -6.18 8.32
N ARG A 65 -0.78 -7.01 9.35
CA ARG A 65 0.00 -8.22 9.59
C ARG A 65 -0.77 -9.44 9.13
N ASN A 66 -0.18 -10.26 8.28
CA ASN A 66 -0.66 -11.63 8.05
C ASN A 66 -0.36 -12.46 9.31
N VAL A 67 -1.39 -12.86 10.06
CA VAL A 67 -1.24 -13.57 11.34
C VAL A 67 -0.61 -14.95 11.13
N ASN A 68 -0.94 -15.61 10.01
CA ASN A 68 -0.50 -16.95 9.67
C ASN A 68 1.00 -16.98 9.31
N LYS A 69 1.48 -15.97 8.57
CA LYS A 69 2.87 -15.87 8.07
C LYS A 69 3.78 -14.96 8.89
N ASN A 70 3.20 -14.13 9.76
CA ASN A 70 3.87 -13.10 10.54
C ASN A 70 4.64 -12.07 9.69
N GLU A 71 4.07 -11.70 8.56
CA GLU A 71 4.60 -10.71 7.62
C GLU A 71 3.72 -9.45 7.60
N TYR A 72 4.31 -8.30 7.29
CA TYR A 72 3.61 -7.02 7.14
C TYR A 72 3.67 -6.53 5.71
N GLY A 73 2.56 -5.97 5.22
CA GLY A 73 2.50 -5.45 3.88
C GLY A 73 1.13 -4.86 3.53
N TRP A 74 1.06 -4.28 2.34
CA TRP A 74 -0.16 -3.82 1.70
C TRP A 74 -0.85 -4.98 0.99
N VAL A 75 -2.15 -5.13 1.20
CA VAL A 75 -3.03 -6.07 0.49
C VAL A 75 -4.29 -5.33 -0.02
N PRO A 76 -4.80 -5.63 -1.23
CA PRO A 76 -6.02 -5.00 -1.72
C PRO A 76 -7.22 -5.31 -0.83
N LEU A 77 -8.04 -4.31 -0.50
CA LEU A 77 -9.29 -4.56 0.26
C LEU A 77 -10.28 -5.42 -0.50
N GLU A 78 -10.25 -5.38 -1.84
CA GLU A 78 -11.19 -6.12 -2.69
C GLU A 78 -11.04 -7.64 -2.58
N ILE A 79 -9.89 -8.13 -2.09
CA ILE A 79 -9.66 -9.55 -1.83
C ILE A 79 -9.83 -9.92 -0.35
N LEU A 80 -10.16 -8.94 0.49
CA LEU A 80 -10.41 -9.15 1.92
C LEU A 80 -11.91 -9.16 2.19
N GLU A 81 -12.32 -10.07 3.07
CA GLU A 81 -13.65 -10.07 3.67
C GLU A 81 -13.53 -9.60 5.12
N LYS A 82 -14.47 -8.75 5.55
CA LYS A 82 -14.51 -8.34 6.96
C LYS A 82 -14.96 -9.53 7.81
N GLU A 83 -14.16 -9.88 8.79
CA GLU A 83 -14.58 -10.83 9.82
C GLU A 83 -15.46 -10.08 10.83
N ASP A 84 -16.79 -10.20 10.69
CA ASP A 84 -17.72 -9.74 11.71
C ASP A 84 -17.65 -10.70 12.90
N ARG A 85 -16.95 -10.29 13.98
CA ARG A 85 -16.94 -10.99 15.27
C ARG A 85 -17.95 -10.39 16.25
#